data_AF-A0A1B6JK09-F1
#
_entry.id   AF-A0A1B6JK09-F1
#
_cell.length_a   1.000
_cell.length_b   1.000
_cell.length_c   1.000
_cell.angle_alpha   90.00
_cell.angle_beta   90.00
_cell.angle_gamma   90.00
#
_symmetry.space_group_name_H-M   'P 1'
#
loop_
_entity.id
_entity.type
_entity.pdbx_description
1 polymer ?
#
loop_
_entity_poly.entity_id
_entity_poly.type
_entity_poly.pdbx_seq_one_letter_code
_entity_poly.pdbx_strand_id
1 'polypeptide(L)'
;NSLQLVFVHSGEAVDGEVDIVISDGINSVGPIIFKTKCEDVTLHLRNNRPLNVFPLLRRAITTDHLLAECSDPTRQVAYRVVGQPSLGQLVLEPNSTPVLNFTQGDISALRLSYQHTTPQSHVFTDYATNDTFTFDVIAPFSLPLTHQEFRVDISVWSGGLDEFLDTSYSLTVDEGGH
;
A
#
# COMPACT_ATOMS: atom_id res chain seq x y z
N ASN A 1 -27.34 27.20 -24.78
CA ASN A 1 -26.13 26.88 -25.56
C ASN A 1 -24.92 27.36 -24.78
N SER A 2 -24.25 26.48 -24.05
CA SER A 2 -23.00 26.79 -23.33
C SER A 2 -21.83 26.18 -24.12
N LEU A 3 -21.10 27.00 -24.86
CA LEU A 3 -19.81 26.57 -25.41
C LEU A 3 -18.85 26.37 -24.22
N GLN A 4 -18.33 25.15 -24.06
CA GLN A 4 -17.22 24.87 -23.16
C GLN A 4 -15.95 24.70 -23.98
N LEU A 5 -14.90 25.40 -23.57
CA LEU A 5 -13.56 25.30 -24.13
C LEU A 5 -12.72 24.54 -23.11
N VAL A 6 -12.22 23.36 -23.49
CA VAL A 6 -11.45 22.48 -22.61
C VAL A 6 -10.04 22.37 -23.16
N PHE A 7 -9.05 22.68 -22.32
CA PHE A 7 -7.64 22.41 -22.61
C PHE A 7 -7.27 21.05 -22.04
N VAL A 8 -6.72 20.17 -22.89
CA VAL A 8 -6.24 18.84 -22.50
C VAL A 8 -4.75 18.77 -22.81
N HIS A 9 -3.93 18.59 -21.78
CA HIS A 9 -2.49 18.43 -21.90
C HIS A 9 -2.11 16.95 -22.04
N SER A 10 -1.08 16.63 -22.82
CA SER A 10 -0.66 15.26 -23.17
C SER A 10 0.11 14.53 -22.07
N GLY A 11 0.28 15.13 -20.88
CA GLY A 11 0.90 14.50 -19.72
C GLY A 11 2.42 14.67 -19.63
N GLU A 12 3.02 15.52 -20.45
CA GLU A 12 4.43 15.90 -20.25
C GLU A 12 4.57 16.80 -19.02
N ALA A 13 5.65 16.61 -18.24
CA ALA A 13 5.88 17.38 -17.03
C ALA A 13 6.44 18.78 -17.33
N VAL A 14 5.68 19.58 -18.08
CA VAL A 14 6.09 20.91 -18.54
C VAL A 14 5.03 21.92 -18.15
N ASP A 15 5.47 23.07 -17.67
CA ASP A 15 4.59 24.23 -17.52
C ASP A 15 3.97 24.58 -18.89
N GLY A 16 2.68 24.84 -18.89
CA GLY A 16 1.91 25.15 -20.09
C GLY A 16 1.29 26.54 -19.97
N GLU A 17 1.15 27.23 -21.10
CA GLU A 17 0.45 28.51 -21.19
C GLU A 17 -0.58 28.43 -22.31
N VAL A 18 -1.80 28.86 -22.03
CA VAL A 18 -2.91 28.93 -22.98
C VAL A 18 -3.37 30.38 -23.09
N ASP A 19 -3.20 30.94 -24.28
CA ASP A 19 -3.60 32.30 -24.60
C ASP A 19 -4.92 32.31 -25.35
N ILE A 20 -5.92 32.94 -24.77
CA ILE A 20 -7.24 33.08 -25.40
C ILE A 20 -7.44 34.52 -25.85
N VAL A 21 -7.60 34.72 -27.15
CA VAL A 21 -8.01 35.99 -27.76
C VAL A 21 -9.45 35.84 -28.27
N ILE A 22 -10.31 36.76 -27.85
CA ILE A 22 -11.72 36.81 -28.27
C ILE A 22 -11.85 37.90 -29.32
N SER A 23 -12.36 37.58 -30.51
CA SER A 23 -12.53 38.55 -31.60
C SER A 23 -13.91 38.41 -32.26
N ASP A 24 -14.49 39.53 -32.68
CA ASP A 24 -15.70 39.59 -33.51
C ASP A 24 -15.40 39.79 -35.01
N GLY A 25 -14.11 39.79 -35.38
CA GLY A 25 -13.62 40.03 -36.74
C GLY A 25 -13.27 41.49 -37.05
N ILE A 26 -13.66 42.45 -36.19
CA ILE A 26 -13.33 43.87 -36.31
C ILE A 26 -12.54 44.34 -35.08
N ASN A 27 -12.97 43.90 -33.89
CA ASN A 27 -12.37 44.16 -32.60
C ASN A 27 -11.90 42.85 -31.98
N SER A 28 -10.88 42.96 -31.12
CA SER A 28 -10.34 41.83 -30.37
C SER A 28 -10.05 42.24 -28.93
N VAL A 29 -10.30 41.33 -28.00
CA VAL A 29 -9.99 41.45 -26.57
C VAL A 29 -9.14 40.25 -26.16
N GLY A 30 -8.01 40.51 -25.51
CA GLY A 30 -7.09 39.48 -25.02
C GLY A 30 -5.63 39.88 -25.15
N PRO A 31 -4.69 38.95 -24.89
CA PRO A 31 -4.95 37.57 -24.48
C PRO A 31 -5.38 37.45 -23.01
N ILE A 32 -6.31 36.53 -22.73
CA ILE A 32 -6.53 35.98 -21.39
C ILE A 32 -5.59 34.79 -21.26
N ILE A 33 -4.65 34.87 -20.33
CA ILE A 33 -3.58 33.89 -20.17
C ILE A 33 -3.94 32.92 -19.05
N PHE A 34 -3.96 31.62 -19.36
CA PHE A 34 -4.08 30.54 -18.38
C PHE A 34 -2.75 29.81 -18.29
N LYS A 35 -2.16 29.77 -17.09
CA LYS A 35 -0.91 29.07 -16.83
C LYS A 35 -1.20 27.76 -16.10
N THR A 36 -0.66 26.67 -16.61
CA THR A 36 -0.57 25.37 -15.96
C THR A 36 0.84 25.24 -15.40
N LYS A 37 0.94 24.89 -14.11
CA LYS A 37 2.20 24.44 -13.52
C LYS A 37 2.24 22.92 -13.48
N CYS A 38 3.36 22.35 -13.91
CA CYS A 38 3.67 20.97 -13.58
C CYS A 38 4.61 20.95 -12.37
N GLU A 39 4.08 20.60 -11.19
CA GLU A 39 4.93 20.33 -10.03
C GLU A 39 5.43 18.88 -10.08
N ASP A 40 6.70 18.69 -9.71
CA ASP A 40 7.30 17.37 -9.57
C ASP A 40 6.56 16.58 -8.51
N VAL A 41 5.93 15.48 -8.91
CA VAL A 41 5.21 14.63 -7.97
C VAL A 41 6.18 13.68 -7.28
N THR A 42 6.26 13.84 -5.97
CA THR A 42 7.05 13.02 -5.07
C THR A 42 6.23 11.93 -4.38
N LEU A 43 6.86 10.79 -4.16
CA LEU A 43 6.36 9.69 -3.33
C LEU A 43 7.09 9.64 -1.99
N HIS A 44 6.36 9.32 -0.93
CA HIS A 44 6.90 9.15 0.41
C HIS A 44 6.37 7.88 1.05
N LEU A 45 7.28 7.00 1.49
CA LEU A 45 6.92 5.84 2.31
C LEU A 45 6.85 6.29 3.79
N ARG A 46 5.63 6.44 4.31
CA ARG A 46 5.36 6.91 5.67
C ARG A 46 5.50 5.81 6.70
N ASN A 47 4.87 4.66 6.42
CA ASN A 47 4.92 3.49 7.29
C ASN A 47 5.46 2.30 6.51
N ASN A 48 6.38 1.58 7.16
CA ASN A 48 6.88 0.29 6.74
C ASN A 48 7.31 -0.48 7.99
N ARG A 49 6.31 -0.92 8.77
CA ARG A 49 6.49 -1.64 10.02
C ARG A 49 6.29 -3.13 9.80
N PRO A 50 7.02 -3.98 10.55
CA PRO A 50 6.89 -5.42 10.39
C PRO A 50 5.48 -5.90 10.73
N LEU A 51 5.02 -6.90 9.98
CA LEU A 51 3.77 -7.60 10.25
C LEU A 51 4.07 -8.83 11.11
N ASN A 52 3.43 -8.96 12.28
CA ASN A 52 3.52 -10.19 13.06
C ASN A 52 2.45 -11.18 12.58
N VAL A 53 2.77 -12.44 12.31
CA VAL A 53 1.82 -13.42 11.77
C VAL A 53 1.91 -14.71 12.57
N PHE A 54 0.76 -15.27 12.94
CA PHE A 54 0.75 -16.59 13.56
C PHE A 54 1.00 -17.67 12.49
N PRO A 55 1.82 -18.70 12.76
CA PRO A 55 2.12 -19.74 11.79
C PRO A 55 0.87 -20.37 11.17
N LEU A 56 0.92 -20.57 9.84
CA LEU A 56 -0.14 -21.17 9.01
C LEU A 56 -1.43 -20.35 8.94
N LEU A 57 -1.43 -19.13 9.46
CA LEU A 57 -2.54 -18.20 9.38
C LEU A 57 -2.23 -17.06 8.41
N ARG A 58 -3.26 -16.24 8.21
CA ARG A 58 -3.18 -15.00 7.43
C ARG A 58 -3.42 -13.80 8.32
N ARG A 59 -2.80 -12.68 7.98
CA ARG A 59 -3.04 -11.40 8.66
C ARG A 59 -3.15 -10.27 7.65
N ALA A 60 -4.11 -9.39 7.87
CA ALA A 60 -4.31 -8.20 7.05
C ALA A 60 -3.14 -7.22 7.23
N ILE A 61 -2.67 -6.68 6.11
CA ILE A 61 -1.73 -5.56 6.08
C ILE A 61 -2.57 -4.28 6.12
N THR A 62 -2.30 -3.43 7.11
CA THR A 62 -3.05 -2.19 7.37
C THR A 62 -2.18 -0.98 7.12
N THR A 63 -2.77 0.22 7.15
CA THR A 63 -2.04 1.49 7.01
C THR A 63 -1.00 1.72 8.12
N ASP A 64 -1.15 1.11 9.29
CA ASP A 64 -0.13 1.14 10.35
C ASP A 64 1.14 0.37 9.97
N HIS A 65 0.97 -0.67 9.15
CA HIS A 65 2.06 -1.49 8.65
C HIS A 65 2.70 -0.87 7.41
N LEU A 66 1.88 -0.53 6.40
CA LEU A 66 2.35 -0.05 5.11
C LEU A 66 1.53 1.14 4.62
N LEU A 67 2.17 2.30 4.51
CA LEU A 67 1.56 3.53 4.03
C LEU A 67 2.56 4.29 3.17
N ALA A 68 2.19 4.53 1.92
CA ALA A 68 2.88 5.43 1.02
C ALA A 68 1.92 6.53 0.55
N GLU A 69 2.45 7.74 0.49
CA GLU A 69 1.73 8.94 0.11
C GLU A 69 2.34 9.55 -1.14
N CYS A 70 1.47 10.11 -1.97
CA CYS A 70 1.83 10.94 -3.11
C CYS A 70 1.58 12.39 -2.72
N SER A 71 2.49 13.29 -3.10
CA SER A 71 2.32 14.75 -2.93
C SER A 71 1.04 15.28 -3.61
N ASP A 72 0.61 14.64 -4.70
CA ASP A 72 -0.68 14.84 -5.33
C ASP A 72 -1.68 13.75 -4.86
N PRO A 73 -2.66 14.09 -4.00
CA PRO A 73 -3.61 13.13 -3.43
C PRO A 73 -4.62 12.59 -4.46
N THR A 74 -4.71 13.19 -5.65
CA THR A 74 -5.59 12.71 -6.72
C THR A 74 -5.01 11.49 -7.44
N ARG A 75 -3.71 11.22 -7.26
CA ARG A 75 -3.01 10.11 -7.89
C ARG A 75 -3.11 8.85 -7.05
N GLN A 76 -3.41 7.74 -7.73
CA GLN A 76 -3.40 6.43 -7.09
C GLN A 76 -1.95 5.96 -6.87
N VAL A 77 -1.65 5.59 -5.62
CA VAL A 77 -0.40 4.93 -5.25
C VAL A 77 -0.58 3.43 -5.38
N ALA A 78 0.33 2.79 -6.12
CA ALA A 78 0.39 1.35 -6.31
C ALA A 78 1.73 0.78 -5.84
N TYR A 79 1.68 -0.50 -5.46
CA TYR A 79 2.81 -1.28 -4.99
C TYR A 79 3.01 -2.46 -5.94
N ARG A 80 4.25 -2.69 -6.36
CA ARG A 80 4.63 -3.81 -7.21
C ARG A 80 5.65 -4.67 -6.50
N VAL A 81 5.28 -5.90 -6.19
CA VAL A 81 6.16 -6.90 -5.58
C VAL A 81 7.17 -7.37 -6.62
N VAL A 82 8.44 -7.08 -6.38
CA VAL A 82 9.57 -7.48 -7.24
C VAL A 82 10.34 -8.67 -6.69
N GLY A 83 10.32 -8.85 -5.36
CA GLY A 83 10.82 -10.04 -4.67
C GLY A 83 9.71 -10.65 -3.84
N GLN A 84 9.30 -11.88 -4.18
CA GLN A 84 8.20 -12.55 -3.50
C GLN A 84 8.63 -13.08 -2.12
N PRO A 85 7.69 -13.18 -1.17
CA PRO A 85 7.93 -13.89 0.08
C PRO A 85 8.26 -15.36 -0.16
N SER A 86 9.09 -15.93 0.71
CA SER A 86 9.59 -17.29 0.61
C SER A 86 8.79 -18.30 1.44
N LEU A 87 8.13 -17.84 2.50
CA LEU A 87 7.37 -18.66 3.45
C LEU A 87 5.85 -18.51 3.31
N GLY A 88 5.41 -17.55 2.49
CA GLY A 88 4.00 -17.25 2.29
C GLY A 88 3.73 -16.55 0.97
N GLN A 89 2.56 -15.92 0.90
CA GLN A 89 2.10 -15.19 -0.27
C GLN A 89 1.22 -14.00 0.15
N LEU A 90 1.20 -12.97 -0.69
CA LEU A 90 0.26 -11.86 -0.56
C LEU A 90 -1.03 -12.22 -1.28
N VAL A 91 -2.16 -12.03 -0.61
CA VAL A 91 -3.50 -12.34 -1.12
C VAL A 91 -4.43 -11.16 -1.00
N LEU A 92 -5.37 -11.07 -1.94
CA LEU A 92 -6.38 -10.02 -2.00
C LEU A 92 -7.78 -10.58 -1.75
N GLU A 93 -8.51 -9.97 -0.82
CA GLU A 93 -9.91 -10.25 -0.53
C GLU A 93 -10.84 -9.67 -1.62
N PRO A 94 -12.02 -10.29 -1.86
CA PRO A 94 -12.65 -11.36 -1.07
C PRO A 94 -12.28 -12.80 -1.50
N ASN A 95 -11.59 -12.97 -2.62
CA ASN A 95 -11.36 -14.30 -3.21
C ASN A 95 -10.03 -14.94 -2.75
N SER A 96 -9.32 -14.28 -1.82
CA SER A 96 -7.96 -14.66 -1.39
C SER A 96 -7.02 -14.97 -2.56
N THR A 97 -7.10 -14.17 -3.62
CA THR A 97 -6.30 -14.38 -4.84
C THR A 97 -4.87 -13.92 -4.60
N PRO A 98 -3.85 -14.74 -4.91
CA PRO A 98 -2.46 -14.31 -4.85
C PRO A 98 -2.22 -13.11 -5.76
N VAL A 99 -1.49 -12.11 -5.25
CA VAL A 99 -1.23 -10.86 -5.98
C VAL A 99 0.23 -10.44 -5.90
N LEU A 100 0.71 -9.85 -6.99
CA LEU A 100 2.01 -9.17 -7.04
C LEU A 100 1.86 -7.65 -7.15
N ASN A 101 0.65 -7.15 -7.36
CA ASN A 101 0.35 -5.73 -7.45
C ASN A 101 -0.87 -5.43 -6.60
N PHE A 102 -0.81 -4.35 -5.83
CA PHE A 102 -1.90 -3.86 -5.00
C PHE A 102 -1.79 -2.35 -4.83
N THR A 103 -2.83 -1.71 -4.32
CA THR A 103 -2.91 -0.25 -4.18
C THR A 103 -2.98 0.17 -2.72
N GLN A 104 -2.69 1.44 -2.45
CA GLN A 104 -2.94 2.02 -1.12
C GLN A 104 -4.41 1.90 -0.70
N GLY A 105 -5.33 1.91 -1.67
CA GLY A 105 -6.76 1.68 -1.46
C GLY A 105 -7.10 0.26 -1.00
N ASP A 106 -6.37 -0.75 -1.48
CA ASP A 106 -6.56 -2.13 -1.05
C ASP A 106 -6.12 -2.33 0.41
N ILE A 107 -5.04 -1.67 0.83
CA ILE A 107 -4.56 -1.67 2.22
C ILE A 107 -5.55 -0.93 3.13
N SER A 108 -6.01 0.26 2.73
CA SER A 108 -6.94 1.06 3.54
C SER A 108 -8.31 0.39 3.67
N ALA A 109 -8.73 -0.37 2.66
CA ALA A 109 -9.93 -1.19 2.70
C ALA A 109 -9.75 -2.55 3.41
N LEU A 110 -8.59 -2.81 4.03
CA LEU A 110 -8.27 -4.07 4.72
C LEU A 110 -8.39 -5.31 3.81
N ARG A 111 -8.15 -5.16 2.52
CA ARG A 111 -8.28 -6.24 1.52
C ARG A 111 -6.99 -6.98 1.25
N LEU A 112 -5.84 -6.39 1.55
CA LEU A 112 -4.53 -7.05 1.38
C LEU A 112 -4.16 -7.82 2.64
N SER A 113 -3.76 -9.08 2.49
CA SER A 113 -3.25 -9.91 3.58
C SER A 113 -1.99 -10.65 3.18
N TYR A 114 -1.12 -10.91 4.14
CA TYR A 114 -0.11 -11.95 4.02
C TYR A 114 -0.68 -13.27 4.54
N GLN A 115 -0.46 -14.35 3.80
CA GLN A 115 -0.84 -15.71 4.20
C GLN A 115 0.43 -16.57 4.30
N HIS A 116 0.69 -17.10 5.49
CA HIS A 116 1.75 -18.09 5.67
C HIS A 116 1.30 -19.44 5.11
N THR A 117 2.01 -19.98 4.12
CA THR A 117 1.61 -21.21 3.41
C THR A 117 2.55 -22.38 3.63
N THR A 118 3.76 -22.14 4.13
CA THR A 118 4.76 -23.19 4.27
C THR A 118 4.64 -23.88 5.63
N PRO A 119 4.20 -25.16 5.70
CA PRO A 119 4.30 -25.94 6.92
C PRO A 119 5.77 -26.32 7.11
N GLN A 120 6.51 -25.54 7.90
CA GLN A 120 7.91 -25.83 8.18
C GLN A 120 8.03 -27.10 9.03
N SER A 121 8.09 -28.26 8.36
CA SER A 121 8.31 -29.58 8.97
C SER A 121 9.75 -29.78 9.51
N HIS A 122 10.66 -28.82 9.34
CA HIS A 122 12.09 -29.01 9.65
C HIS A 122 12.78 -27.82 10.34
N VAL A 123 12.06 -26.77 10.73
CA VAL A 123 12.63 -25.55 11.35
C VAL A 123 11.85 -25.17 12.62
N PHE A 124 11.67 -26.13 13.54
CA PHE A 124 11.11 -25.87 14.87
C PHE A 124 12.20 -25.96 15.95
N THR A 125 13.40 -25.46 15.66
CA THR A 125 14.35 -25.18 16.75
C THR A 125 13.97 -23.89 17.49
N ASP A 126 13.17 -23.03 16.87
CA ASP A 126 12.86 -21.68 17.36
C ASP A 126 11.43 -21.36 16.92
N TYR A 127 10.52 -21.13 17.88
CA TYR A 127 9.08 -20.88 17.68
C TYR A 127 8.75 -19.57 16.92
N ALA A 128 9.72 -19.03 16.18
CA ALA A 128 9.65 -17.83 15.38
C ALA A 128 10.53 -17.97 14.14
N THR A 129 10.05 -17.45 13.02
CA THR A 129 10.81 -17.28 11.78
C THR A 129 10.43 -15.94 11.16
N ASN A 130 11.11 -15.55 10.09
CA ASN A 130 10.92 -14.28 9.42
C ASN A 130 10.91 -14.49 7.92
N ASP A 131 9.98 -13.80 7.27
CA ASP A 131 9.81 -13.76 5.84
C ASP A 131 9.85 -12.30 5.38
N THR A 132 10.12 -12.11 4.10
CA THR A 132 10.33 -10.78 3.54
C THR A 132 9.84 -10.74 2.12
N PHE A 133 9.21 -9.64 1.72
CA PHE A 133 9.00 -9.34 0.30
C PHE A 133 9.57 -7.97 -0.06
N THR A 134 10.07 -7.88 -1.28
CA THR A 134 10.63 -6.64 -1.84
C THR A 134 9.63 -6.03 -2.82
N PHE A 135 9.41 -4.72 -2.75
CA PHE A 135 8.42 -4.03 -3.55
C PHE A 135 8.90 -2.66 -4.02
N ASP A 136 8.32 -2.19 -5.13
CA ASP A 136 8.42 -0.81 -5.60
C ASP A 136 7.12 -0.07 -5.27
N VAL A 137 7.21 1.23 -4.96
CA VAL A 137 6.07 2.14 -4.88
C VAL A 137 6.06 3.01 -6.13
N ILE A 138 4.91 3.05 -6.82
CA ILE A 138 4.73 3.79 -8.07
C ILE A 138 3.47 4.66 -8.03
N ALA A 139 3.54 5.81 -8.69
CA ALA A 139 2.40 6.63 -9.04
C ALA A 139 2.65 7.26 -10.42
N PRO A 140 1.59 7.63 -11.17
CA PRO A 140 1.73 8.28 -12.48
C PRO A 140 2.66 9.50 -12.41
N PHE A 141 3.57 9.64 -13.38
CA PHE A 141 4.49 10.77 -13.53
C PHE A 141 5.26 11.14 -12.23
N SER A 142 5.68 10.14 -11.47
CA SER A 142 6.51 10.29 -10.26
C SER A 142 7.75 9.41 -10.35
N LEU A 143 8.80 9.78 -9.63
CA LEU A 143 9.95 8.89 -9.44
C LEU A 143 9.57 7.75 -8.47
N PRO A 144 9.74 6.48 -8.86
CA PRO A 144 9.35 5.35 -8.03
C PRO A 144 10.28 5.18 -6.82
N LEU A 145 9.74 4.68 -5.71
CA LEU A 145 10.56 4.19 -4.58
C LEU A 145 10.83 2.71 -4.83
N THR A 146 12.05 2.37 -5.26
CA THR A 146 12.36 1.00 -5.71
C THR A 146 13.03 0.16 -4.64
N HIS A 147 12.80 -1.15 -4.67
CA HIS A 147 13.48 -2.13 -3.80
C HIS A 147 13.26 -1.90 -2.30
N GLN A 148 12.07 -1.44 -1.92
CA GLN A 148 11.67 -1.36 -0.52
C GLN A 148 11.46 -2.77 0.04
N GLU A 149 11.80 -2.97 1.30
CA GLU A 149 11.68 -4.27 1.97
C GLU A 149 10.57 -4.23 3.02
N PHE A 150 9.63 -5.18 2.96
CA PHE A 150 8.61 -5.37 3.99
C PHE A 150 8.89 -6.67 4.75
N ARG A 151 9.01 -6.55 6.08
CA ARG A 151 9.32 -7.67 6.96
C ARG A 151 8.05 -8.30 7.54
N VAL A 152 8.03 -9.62 7.59
CA VAL A 152 6.98 -10.43 8.23
C VAL A 152 7.61 -11.30 9.30
N ASP A 153 7.23 -11.08 10.55
CA ASP A 153 7.67 -11.88 11.71
C ASP A 153 6.63 -12.95 12.00
N ILE A 154 6.96 -14.21 11.72
CA ILE A 154 6.06 -15.34 11.91
C ILE A 154 6.37 -15.97 13.26
N SER A 155 5.47 -15.87 14.24
CA SER A 155 5.71 -16.45 15.57
C SER A 155 4.42 -16.80 16.30
N VAL A 156 4.52 -17.77 17.22
CA VAL A 156 3.39 -18.13 18.08
C VAL A 156 3.11 -17.08 19.15
N TRP A 157 4.11 -16.32 19.61
CA TRP A 157 3.95 -15.41 20.75
C TRP A 157 3.48 -14.01 20.36
N SER A 158 4.03 -13.43 19.29
CA SER A 158 3.68 -12.06 18.84
C SER A 158 2.63 -12.06 17.72
N GLY A 159 2.30 -13.24 17.17
CA GLY A 159 1.34 -13.42 16.09
C GLY A 159 -0.13 -13.30 16.48
N GLY A 160 -0.46 -13.08 17.76
CA GLY A 160 -1.83 -12.90 18.23
C GLY A 160 -2.45 -14.10 18.94
N LEU A 161 -1.70 -14.82 19.80
CA LEU A 161 -2.26 -15.86 20.68
C LEU A 161 -3.52 -15.40 21.43
N ASP A 162 -3.58 -14.11 21.79
CA ASP A 162 -4.71 -13.51 22.50
C ASP A 162 -6.01 -13.50 21.68
N GLU A 163 -5.95 -13.56 20.34
CA GLU A 163 -7.15 -13.72 19.49
C GLU A 163 -7.74 -15.14 19.58
N PHE A 164 -6.99 -16.10 20.11
CA PHE A 164 -7.37 -17.52 20.21
C PHE A 164 -7.58 -18.02 21.64
N LEU A 165 -7.23 -17.22 22.65
CA LEU A 165 -7.48 -17.54 24.05
C LEU A 165 -8.82 -16.96 24.48
N ASP A 166 -9.82 -17.82 24.63
CA ASP A 166 -11.04 -17.48 25.37
C ASP A 166 -10.68 -17.28 26.85
N THR A 167 -10.41 -16.04 27.23
CA THR A 167 -9.98 -15.65 28.59
C THR A 167 -11.11 -15.78 29.62
N SER A 168 -12.27 -16.31 29.24
CA SER A 168 -13.37 -16.65 30.16
C SER A 168 -13.06 -17.82 31.08
N TYR A 169 -12.00 -18.60 30.82
CA TYR A 169 -11.57 -19.66 31.72
C TYR A 169 -10.51 -19.12 32.69
N SER A 170 -10.98 -18.57 33.81
CA SER A 170 -10.11 -18.36 34.97
C SER A 170 -9.63 -19.73 35.46
N LEU A 171 -8.40 -20.10 35.14
CA LEU A 171 -7.71 -21.22 35.79
C LEU A 171 -7.41 -20.80 37.22
N THR A 172 -8.31 -21.13 38.15
CA THR A 172 -8.03 -21.07 39.58
C THR A 172 -7.11 -22.24 39.92
N VAL A 173 -5.88 -21.92 40.32
CA VAL A 173 -4.97 -22.89 40.92
C VAL A 173 -5.31 -22.97 42.40
N ASP A 174 -5.72 -24.14 42.88
CA ASP A 174 -5.72 -24.42 44.32
C ASP A 174 -4.29 -24.75 44.73
N GLU A 175 -3.64 -23.83 45.45
CA GLU A 175 -2.41 -24.14 46.15
C GLU A 175 -2.73 -25.08 47.33
N GLY A 176 -2.35 -26.35 47.18
CA GLY A 176 -2.35 -27.35 48.24
C GLY A 176 -0.99 -28.02 48.32
N GLY A 177 -0.02 -27.35 48.95
CA GLY A 177 1.24 -27.95 49.37
C GLY A 177 1.07 -28.74 50.66
N HIS A 178 1.63 -29.96 50.70
CA HIS A 178 1.70 -30.83 51.87
C HIS A 178 2.66 -30.32 52.94
#